data_AF-A0A4Q1FSF4-F1
#
_entry.id   AF-A0A4Q1FSF4-F1
#
_cell.length_a   1.000
_cell.length_b   1.000
_cell.length_c   1.000
_cell.angle_alpha   90.00
_cell.angle_beta   90.00
_cell.angle_gamma   90.00
#
_symmetry.space_group_name_H-M   'P 1'
#
loop_
_entity.id
_entity.type
_entity.pdbx_description
1 polymer ?
#
loop_
_entity_poly.entity_id
_entity_poly.type
_entity_poly.pdbx_seq_one_letter_code
_entity_poly.pdbx_strand_id
1 'polypeptide(L)'
;MIPVKLLKIENVEPAGVDNLNKFILGLNNVMGHPIEVVNKVDNNFDGYYLLPMGFTIPEDGNGSVKENINQKVFLLGVINSNIPRILEECRPAGLTNWALFFKAGTGVIGKTEVIDKVSNREEGEDIWYEDLGYDQYMPILQDGTYETVAKSILSYLQAYDECINK
;
A
#
# COMPACT_ATOMS: atom_id res chain seq x y z
N MET A 1 7.34 6.37 14.64
CA MET A 1 6.64 5.39 13.80
C MET A 1 5.22 5.91 13.65
N ILE A 2 4.83 6.27 12.42
CA ILE A 2 3.47 6.72 12.12
C ILE A 2 2.43 5.68 12.54
N PRO A 3 1.28 6.10 13.12
CA PRO A 3 0.18 5.19 13.40
C PRO A 3 -0.38 4.57 12.12
N VAL A 4 -0.59 3.25 12.14
CA VAL A 4 -1.23 2.51 11.05
C VAL A 4 -2.34 1.61 11.57
N LYS A 5 -3.42 1.48 10.79
CA LYS A 5 -4.54 0.56 11.05
C LYS A 5 -4.81 -0.31 9.83
N LEU A 6 -5.31 -1.52 10.05
CA LEU A 6 -5.79 -2.37 8.97
C LEU A 6 -7.26 -2.07 8.70
N LEU A 7 -7.59 -1.66 7.48
CA LEU A 7 -8.97 -1.40 7.06
C LEU A 7 -9.55 -2.67 6.44
N LYS A 8 -10.59 -3.23 7.08
CA LYS A 8 -11.38 -4.36 6.57
C LYS A 8 -12.80 -3.88 6.24
N ILE A 9 -13.11 -3.74 4.95
CA ILE A 9 -14.45 -3.32 4.52
C ILE A 9 -15.46 -4.42 4.86
N GLU A 10 -16.57 -4.05 5.51
CA GLU A 10 -17.63 -4.99 5.87
C GLU A 10 -18.23 -5.65 4.63
N ASN A 11 -18.52 -6.96 4.74
CA ASN A 11 -19.11 -7.78 3.67
C ASN A 11 -18.25 -7.88 2.39
N VAL A 12 -16.98 -7.48 2.45
CA VAL A 12 -16.01 -7.61 1.36
C VAL A 12 -14.87 -8.48 1.85
N GLU A 13 -14.80 -9.71 1.35
CA GLU A 13 -13.66 -10.59 1.59
C GLU A 13 -12.63 -10.36 0.47
N PRO A 14 -11.38 -10.00 0.82
CA PRO A 14 -10.35 -9.75 -0.19
C PRO A 14 -10.00 -11.06 -0.88
N ALA A 15 -10.40 -11.20 -2.14
CA ALA A 15 -10.17 -12.43 -2.89
C ALA A 15 -8.68 -12.59 -3.22
N GLY A 16 -8.17 -13.81 -3.03
CA GLY A 16 -6.85 -14.23 -3.50
C GLY A 16 -5.65 -13.74 -2.66
N VAL A 17 -5.90 -13.15 -1.51
CA VAL A 17 -4.85 -12.71 -0.59
C VAL A 17 -4.44 -13.86 0.35
N ASP A 18 -4.04 -15.01 -0.21
CA ASP A 18 -3.85 -16.28 0.52
C ASP A 18 -2.80 -16.19 1.64
N ASN A 19 -1.91 -15.21 1.59
CA ASN A 19 -0.88 -14.97 2.59
C ASN A 19 -1.11 -13.70 3.43
N LEU A 20 -2.33 -13.13 3.45
CA LEU A 20 -2.66 -11.94 4.24
C LEU A 20 -2.31 -12.10 5.72
N ASN A 21 -2.64 -13.26 6.32
CA ASN A 21 -2.34 -13.53 7.72
C ASN A 21 -0.83 -13.55 8.01
N LYS A 22 -0.01 -14.05 7.06
CA LYS A 22 1.45 -14.03 7.20
C LYS A 22 1.99 -12.61 7.08
N PHE A 23 1.39 -11.80 6.21
CA PHE A 23 1.70 -10.38 6.14
C PHE A 23 1.36 -9.64 7.44
N ILE A 24 0.16 -9.85 7.99
CA ILE A 24 -0.26 -9.24 9.26
C ILE A 24 0.67 -9.68 10.40
N LEU A 25 1.09 -10.94 10.43
CA LEU A 25 2.08 -11.40 11.42
C LEU A 25 3.42 -10.66 11.27
N GLY A 26 3.93 -10.54 10.04
CA GLY A 26 5.16 -9.79 9.77
C GLY A 26 5.03 -8.31 10.16
N LEU A 27 3.89 -7.70 9.88
CA LEU A 27 3.59 -6.33 10.27
C LEU A 27 3.57 -6.15 11.80
N ASN A 28 2.89 -7.05 12.51
CA ASN A 28 2.85 -7.04 13.97
C ASN A 28 4.25 -7.20 14.58
N ASN A 29 5.10 -8.06 14.00
CA ASN A 29 6.49 -8.22 14.44
C ASN A 29 7.29 -6.93 14.27
N VAL A 30 7.11 -6.23 13.15
CA VAL A 30 7.79 -4.94 12.88
C VAL A 30 7.29 -3.84 13.82
N MET A 31 5.99 -3.80 14.10
CA MET A 31 5.37 -2.80 14.98
C MET A 31 5.62 -3.09 16.48
N GLY A 32 5.94 -4.34 16.83
CA GLY A 32 6.10 -4.79 18.22
C GLY A 32 4.77 -4.98 18.97
N HIS A 33 3.64 -4.85 18.29
CA HIS A 33 2.29 -5.05 18.84
C HIS A 33 1.30 -5.43 17.74
N PRO A 34 0.13 -6.01 18.08
CA PRO A 34 -0.93 -6.26 17.12
C PRO A 34 -1.43 -4.96 16.45
N ILE A 35 -1.62 -5.00 15.14
CA ILE A 35 -2.28 -3.92 14.40
C ILE A 35 -3.77 -3.88 14.74
N GLU A 36 -4.29 -2.66 14.93
CA GLU A 36 -5.71 -2.42 15.12
C GLU A 36 -6.45 -2.62 13.79
N VAL A 37 -7.55 -3.38 13.82
CA VAL A 37 -8.42 -3.59 12.65
C VAL A 37 -9.68 -2.73 12.81
N VAL A 38 -10.00 -1.99 11.75
CA VAL A 38 -11.16 -1.10 11.68
C VAL A 38 -11.94 -1.34 10.40
N ASN A 39 -13.21 -0.96 10.38
CA ASN A 39 -14.13 -1.21 9.27
C ASN A 39 -14.44 0.02 8.41
N LYS A 40 -13.98 1.21 8.83
CA LYS A 40 -14.18 2.47 8.12
C LYS A 40 -13.01 3.40 8.33
N VAL A 41 -12.81 4.31 7.37
CA VAL A 41 -11.88 5.43 7.53
C VAL A 41 -12.45 6.43 8.55
N ASP A 42 -11.61 6.87 9.48
CA ASP A 42 -11.87 8.01 10.36
C ASP A 42 -11.05 9.20 9.88
N ASN A 43 -11.73 10.28 9.48
CA ASN A 43 -11.07 11.47 8.96
C ASN A 43 -10.17 12.14 10.01
N ASN A 44 -10.45 11.96 11.30
CA ASN A 44 -9.68 12.53 12.40
C ASN A 44 -8.48 11.65 12.80
N PHE A 45 -8.34 10.46 12.23
CA PHE A 45 -7.18 9.61 12.51
C PHE A 45 -5.92 10.24 11.92
N ASP A 46 -4.96 10.52 12.79
CA ASP A 46 -3.63 11.04 12.44
C ASP A 46 -2.69 9.87 12.13
N GLY A 47 -2.86 9.31 10.94
CA GLY A 47 -2.15 8.12 10.50
C GLY A 47 -2.72 7.55 9.20
N TYR A 48 -2.30 6.33 8.88
CA TYR A 48 -2.59 5.69 7.60
C TYR A 48 -3.32 4.36 7.75
N TYR A 49 -4.12 4.01 6.74
CA TYR A 49 -4.83 2.76 6.66
C TYR A 49 -4.14 1.84 5.65
N LEU A 50 -3.96 0.57 6.01
CA LEU A 50 -3.60 -0.48 5.08
C LEU A 50 -4.89 -1.18 4.64
N LEU A 51 -5.21 -1.15 3.35
CA LEU A 51 -6.41 -1.77 2.79
C LEU A 51 -6.02 -2.95 1.89
N PRO A 52 -6.29 -4.21 2.28
CA PRO A 52 -6.16 -5.36 1.40
C PRO A 52 -7.12 -5.27 0.23
N MET A 53 -6.59 -5.10 -0.98
CA MET A 53 -7.40 -4.91 -2.19
C MET A 53 -7.71 -6.20 -2.96
N GLY A 54 -6.90 -7.27 -2.84
CA GLY A 54 -7.13 -8.55 -3.51
C GLY A 54 -7.53 -8.45 -4.99
N PHE A 55 -8.38 -9.38 -5.46
CA PHE A 55 -9.09 -9.23 -6.74
C PHE A 55 -10.31 -8.29 -6.65
N THR A 56 -10.51 -7.63 -5.51
CA THR A 56 -11.66 -6.77 -5.26
C THR A 56 -11.49 -5.43 -5.97
N ILE A 57 -11.60 -5.49 -7.30
CA ILE A 57 -12.12 -4.38 -8.08
C ILE A 57 -13.46 -4.86 -8.59
N PRO A 58 -14.57 -4.21 -8.19
CA PRO A 58 -15.83 -4.56 -8.81
C PRO A 58 -15.69 -4.25 -10.30
N GLU A 59 -15.90 -5.29 -11.11
CA GLU A 59 -15.87 -5.19 -12.58
C GLU A 59 -16.84 -4.11 -13.09
N ASP A 60 -17.79 -3.68 -12.25
CA ASP A 60 -18.68 -2.54 -12.50
C ASP A 60 -18.50 -1.45 -11.44
N GLY A 61 -18.13 -0.24 -11.88
CA GLY A 61 -17.85 0.89 -10.99
C GLY A 61 -18.97 1.24 -9.99
N ASN A 62 -18.54 1.73 -8.82
CA ASN A 62 -19.30 2.28 -7.67
C ASN A 62 -19.82 1.25 -6.64
N GLY A 63 -19.72 1.44 -5.33
CA GLY A 63 -19.34 2.66 -4.58
C GLY A 63 -18.61 2.39 -3.25
N SER A 64 -18.79 1.24 -2.58
CA SER A 64 -18.29 1.09 -1.21
C SER A 64 -16.77 1.01 -1.06
N VAL A 65 -16.08 0.22 -1.88
CA VAL A 65 -14.61 0.05 -1.76
C VAL A 65 -13.89 1.34 -2.18
N LYS A 66 -14.31 1.96 -3.28
CA LYS A 66 -13.71 3.18 -3.81
C LYS A 66 -13.85 4.37 -2.86
N GLU A 67 -15.00 4.52 -2.21
CA GLU A 67 -15.24 5.57 -1.19
C GLU A 67 -14.26 5.50 -0.01
N ASN A 68 -13.68 4.32 0.23
CA ASN A 68 -12.70 4.10 1.28
C ASN A 68 -11.25 4.22 0.81
N ILE A 69 -11.00 4.64 -0.45
CA ILE A 69 -9.65 4.85 -0.97
C ILE A 69 -9.41 6.36 -1.10
N ASN A 70 -8.38 6.84 -0.41
CA ASN A 70 -7.96 8.23 -0.45
C ASN A 70 -6.47 8.35 -0.08
N GLN A 71 -5.97 9.58 0.06
CA GLN A 71 -4.57 9.88 0.36
C GLN A 71 -4.05 9.40 1.73
N LYS A 72 -4.92 8.90 2.62
CA LYS A 72 -4.54 8.23 3.89
C LYS A 72 -4.49 6.71 3.77
N VAL A 73 -4.80 6.15 2.60
CA VAL A 73 -4.98 4.70 2.42
C VAL A 73 -3.89 4.17 1.52
N PHE A 74 -3.16 3.18 2.03
CA PHE A 74 -2.18 2.39 1.29
C PHE A 74 -2.81 1.05 0.90
N LEU A 75 -2.78 0.72 -0.39
CA LEU A 75 -3.45 -0.46 -0.91
C LEU A 75 -2.50 -1.65 -0.94
N LEU A 76 -2.93 -2.79 -0.42
CA LEU A 76 -2.14 -4.02 -0.42
C LEU A 76 -2.63 -4.95 -1.52
N GLY A 77 -1.74 -5.32 -2.43
CA GLY A 77 -1.98 -6.41 -3.39
C GLY A 77 -2.96 -6.07 -4.51
N VAL A 78 -2.76 -4.95 -5.19
CA VAL A 78 -3.59 -4.50 -6.32
C VAL A 78 -3.26 -5.28 -7.59
N ILE A 79 -4.26 -5.82 -8.30
CA ILE A 79 -4.06 -6.46 -9.61
C ILE A 79 -3.38 -5.47 -10.57
N ASN A 80 -2.29 -5.89 -11.21
CA ASN A 80 -1.48 -5.04 -12.09
C ASN A 80 -2.29 -4.30 -13.17
N SER A 81 -3.25 -4.99 -13.82
CA SER A 81 -4.08 -4.40 -14.88
C SER A 81 -4.92 -3.22 -14.43
N ASN A 82 -5.12 -3.07 -13.11
CA ASN A 82 -6.00 -2.08 -12.55
C ASN A 82 -5.27 -0.92 -11.86
N ILE A 83 -3.94 -1.03 -11.71
CA ILE A 83 -3.12 -0.01 -11.07
C ILE A 83 -3.32 1.37 -11.72
N PRO A 84 -3.21 1.54 -13.05
CA PRO A 84 -3.38 2.87 -13.67
C PRO A 84 -4.70 3.53 -13.30
N ARG A 85 -5.81 2.79 -13.41
CA ARG A 85 -7.15 3.29 -13.10
C ARG A 85 -7.30 3.68 -11.63
N ILE A 86 -6.77 2.89 -10.70
CA ILE A 86 -6.81 3.22 -9.26
C ILE A 86 -6.01 4.49 -8.96
N LEU A 87 -4.82 4.62 -9.55
CA LEU A 87 -3.97 5.79 -9.35
C LEU A 87 -4.64 7.05 -9.90
N GLU A 88 -5.23 6.97 -11.10
CA GLU A 88 -5.96 8.07 -11.73
C GLU A 88 -7.20 8.48 -10.94
N GLU A 89 -8.05 7.52 -10.57
CA GLU A 89 -9.37 7.80 -10.00
C GLU A 89 -9.38 8.02 -8.48
N CYS A 90 -8.48 7.37 -7.73
CA CYS A 90 -8.56 7.30 -6.27
C CYS A 90 -7.38 7.95 -5.54
N ARG A 91 -6.23 8.07 -6.21
CA ARG A 91 -5.00 8.71 -5.67
C ARG A 91 -4.66 8.26 -4.23
N PRO A 92 -4.44 6.95 -4.00
CA PRO A 92 -4.09 6.44 -2.68
C PRO A 92 -2.74 6.98 -2.20
N ALA A 93 -2.45 6.84 -0.90
CA ALA A 93 -1.14 7.14 -0.34
C ALA A 93 -0.02 6.37 -1.08
N GLY A 94 -0.31 5.14 -1.48
CA GLY A 94 0.54 4.27 -2.28
C GLY A 94 -0.11 2.89 -2.41
N LEU A 95 0.54 1.97 -3.10
CA LEU A 95 0.07 0.60 -3.24
C LEU A 95 1.21 -0.40 -3.44
N THR A 96 0.94 -1.66 -3.15
CA THR A 96 1.72 -2.78 -3.68
C THR A 96 0.92 -3.49 -4.76
N ASN A 97 1.63 -4.05 -5.73
CA ASN A 97 1.00 -4.91 -6.71
C ASN A 97 0.64 -6.28 -6.08
N TRP A 98 -0.25 -6.99 -6.75
CA TRP A 98 -0.82 -8.26 -6.33
C TRP A 98 0.21 -9.36 -6.08
N ALA A 99 1.39 -9.27 -6.73
CA ALA A 99 2.47 -10.22 -6.50
C ALA A 99 2.92 -10.24 -5.03
N LEU A 100 2.54 -9.26 -4.20
CA LEU A 100 2.89 -9.16 -2.78
C LEU A 100 2.54 -10.45 -2.06
N PHE A 101 1.37 -10.98 -2.35
CA PHE A 101 0.83 -12.15 -1.67
C PHE A 101 1.13 -13.47 -2.38
N PHE A 102 1.68 -13.41 -3.60
CA PHE A 102 2.24 -14.58 -4.27
C PHE A 102 3.68 -14.87 -3.85
N LYS A 103 4.51 -13.83 -3.80
CA LYS A 103 5.92 -13.87 -3.39
C LYS A 103 6.27 -12.56 -2.70
N ALA A 104 6.80 -12.62 -1.49
CA ALA A 104 7.30 -11.43 -0.81
C ALA A 104 8.56 -10.93 -1.53
N GLY A 105 8.38 -9.90 -2.35
CA GLY A 105 9.41 -9.36 -3.26
C GLY A 105 8.87 -8.28 -4.19
N THR A 106 7.92 -7.47 -3.72
CA THR A 106 7.21 -6.49 -4.57
C THR A 106 7.67 -5.08 -4.37
N GLY A 107 7.51 -4.30 -5.43
CA GLY A 107 7.66 -2.86 -5.36
C GLY A 107 6.54 -2.19 -4.57
N VAL A 108 6.92 -1.10 -3.91
CA VAL A 108 6.00 -0.07 -3.46
C VAL A 108 5.82 0.90 -4.62
N ILE A 109 4.57 1.13 -5.00
CA ILE A 109 4.17 2.12 -5.99
C ILE A 109 3.62 3.31 -5.20
N GLY A 110 4.28 4.44 -5.32
CA GLY A 110 4.03 5.62 -4.49
C GLY A 110 4.23 6.91 -5.28
N LYS A 111 3.98 8.06 -4.68
CA LYS A 111 4.21 9.35 -5.35
C LYS A 111 5.69 9.49 -5.70
N THR A 112 5.99 9.93 -6.92
CA THR A 112 7.37 10.06 -7.43
C THR A 112 8.25 10.87 -6.47
N GLU A 113 7.76 12.03 -6.01
CA GLU A 113 8.48 12.91 -5.07
C GLU A 113 8.83 12.27 -3.71
N VAL A 114 8.12 11.20 -3.33
CA VAL A 114 8.39 10.42 -2.11
C VAL A 114 9.35 9.29 -2.45
N ILE A 115 9.16 8.62 -3.59
CA ILE A 115 10.05 7.57 -4.08
C ILE A 115 11.47 8.08 -4.25
N ASP A 116 11.65 9.26 -4.85
CA ASP A 116 12.96 9.90 -5.05
C ASP A 116 13.74 10.08 -3.73
N LYS A 117 13.05 10.16 -2.59
CA LYS A 117 13.66 10.34 -1.26
C LYS A 117 14.03 9.03 -0.57
N VAL A 118 13.30 7.95 -0.85
CA VAL A 118 13.46 6.66 -0.16
C VAL A 118 14.13 5.59 -1.02
N SER A 119 14.15 5.81 -2.32
CA SER A 119 14.78 4.94 -3.30
C SER A 119 16.28 5.16 -3.31
N ASN A 120 17.05 4.07 -3.32
CA ASN A 120 18.49 4.09 -3.57
C ASN A 120 18.82 3.83 -5.05
N ARG A 121 17.84 3.94 -5.94
CA ARG A 121 18.03 3.72 -7.38
C ARG A 121 18.88 4.84 -7.96
N GLU A 122 19.72 4.50 -8.93
CA GLU A 122 20.44 5.49 -9.72
C GLU A 122 19.48 6.14 -10.74
N GLU A 123 19.70 7.41 -11.08
CA GLU A 123 18.92 8.12 -12.11
C GLU A 123 18.95 7.33 -13.43
N GLY A 124 17.77 6.92 -13.94
CA GLY A 124 17.63 6.23 -15.23
C GLY A 124 17.10 4.79 -15.17
N GLU A 125 16.74 4.26 -14.00
CA GLU A 125 15.87 3.06 -13.93
C GLU A 125 14.45 3.38 -14.45
N ASP A 126 13.80 2.42 -15.12
CA ASP A 126 12.44 2.58 -15.67
C ASP A 126 11.48 3.14 -14.61
N ILE A 127 11.02 4.38 -14.81
CA ILE A 127 10.00 5.06 -13.98
C ILE A 127 8.62 4.58 -14.43
N TRP A 128 7.78 4.17 -13.47
CA TRP A 128 6.48 3.56 -13.76
C TRP A 128 5.33 4.50 -13.38
N TYR A 129 4.38 4.75 -14.28
CA TYR A 129 3.20 5.60 -14.03
C TYR A 129 3.52 7.09 -13.80
N GLU A 130 4.61 7.58 -14.40
CA GLU A 130 5.06 8.98 -14.32
C GLU A 130 3.96 9.98 -14.70
N ASP A 131 3.18 9.65 -15.72
CA ASP A 131 2.02 10.38 -16.22
C ASP A 131 0.91 10.58 -15.16
N LEU A 132 0.90 9.74 -14.13
CA LEU A 132 -0.01 9.82 -12.98
C LEU A 132 0.65 10.44 -11.74
N GLY A 133 1.93 10.81 -11.80
CA GLY A 133 2.72 11.33 -10.68
C GLY A 133 3.11 10.26 -9.65
N TYR A 134 3.13 9.00 -10.07
CA TYR A 134 3.58 7.87 -9.28
C TYR A 134 4.86 7.28 -9.87
N ASP A 135 5.62 6.58 -9.03
CA ASP A 135 6.73 5.72 -9.43
C ASP A 135 6.70 4.44 -8.60
N GLN A 136 7.36 3.40 -9.08
CA GLN A 136 7.54 2.14 -8.39
C GLN A 136 8.98 2.01 -7.96
N TYR A 137 9.27 1.81 -6.67
CA TYR A 137 10.57 1.28 -6.26
C TYR A 137 10.43 -0.11 -5.67
N MET A 138 11.40 -0.97 -5.96
CA MET A 138 11.52 -2.27 -5.32
C MET A 138 12.40 -2.11 -4.09
N PRO A 139 11.87 -2.25 -2.88
CA PRO A 139 12.71 -2.25 -1.70
C PRO A 139 13.72 -3.39 -1.78
N ILE A 140 15.00 -3.07 -1.64
CA ILE A 140 16.07 -4.07 -1.57
C ILE A 140 16.13 -4.60 -0.15
N LEU A 141 15.56 -5.78 0.08
CA LEU A 141 15.69 -6.47 1.36
C LEU A 141 15.89 -7.97 1.12
N GLN A 142 17.01 -8.47 1.64
CA GLN A 142 17.72 -9.69 1.22
C GLN A 142 16.99 -11.03 1.45
N ASP A 143 15.88 -11.05 2.19
CA ASP A 143 15.30 -12.28 2.73
C ASP A 143 13.94 -12.67 2.12
N GLY A 144 13.29 -11.77 1.36
CA GLY A 144 11.98 -12.04 0.76
C GLY A 144 10.89 -12.38 1.79
N THR A 145 10.92 -11.75 2.98
CA THR A 145 9.93 -11.98 4.04
C THR A 145 8.83 -10.92 4.05
N TYR A 146 7.69 -11.26 4.68
CA TYR A 146 6.62 -10.28 4.89
C TYR A 146 6.99 -9.17 5.89
N GLU A 147 7.90 -9.42 6.82
CA GLU A 147 8.45 -8.37 7.70
C GLU A 147 9.22 -7.33 6.89
N THR A 148 10.00 -7.81 5.92
CA THR A 148 10.72 -6.98 4.97
C THR A 148 9.75 -6.08 4.19
N VAL A 149 8.70 -6.64 3.62
CA VAL A 149 7.69 -5.83 2.91
C VAL A 149 7.01 -4.83 3.87
N ALA A 150 6.63 -5.27 5.07
CA ALA A 150 6.04 -4.39 6.07
C ALA A 150 6.96 -3.21 6.41
N LYS A 151 8.27 -3.44 6.62
CA LYS A 151 9.26 -2.38 6.84
C LYS A 151 9.30 -1.39 5.68
N SER A 152 9.27 -1.88 4.45
CA SER A 152 9.29 -1.02 3.26
C SER A 152 8.05 -0.15 3.15
N ILE A 153 6.86 -0.73 3.35
CA ILE A 153 5.60 0.02 3.34
C ILE A 153 5.59 1.08 4.44
N LEU A 154 6.00 0.72 5.66
CA LEU A 154 6.05 1.67 6.79
C LEU A 154 7.08 2.78 6.56
N SER A 155 8.24 2.47 5.98
CA SER A 155 9.27 3.46 5.65
C SER A 155 8.78 4.42 4.56
N TYR A 156 8.11 3.90 3.52
CA TYR A 156 7.47 4.73 2.50
C TYR A 156 6.43 5.67 3.11
N LEU A 157 5.52 5.14 3.94
CA LEU A 157 4.45 5.94 4.54
C LEU A 157 5.00 7.02 5.50
N GLN A 158 6.10 6.74 6.20
CA GLN A 158 6.81 7.73 7.01
C GLN A 158 7.34 8.88 6.15
N ALA A 159 8.00 8.58 5.02
CA ALA A 159 8.48 9.60 4.09
C ALA A 159 7.34 10.35 3.37
N TYR A 160 6.25 9.65 3.08
CA TYR A 160 5.04 10.23 2.51
C TYR A 160 4.45 11.27 3.46
N ASP A 161 4.30 10.93 4.75
CA ASP A 161 3.81 11.82 5.80
C ASP A 161 4.64 13.10 5.92
N GLU A 162 5.97 12.95 5.93
CA GLU A 162 6.91 14.07 5.95
C GLU A 162 6.88 14.92 4.68
N CYS A 163 6.36 14.39 3.57
CA CYS A 163 6.24 15.14 2.32
C CYS A 163 4.95 15.97 2.28
N ILE A 164 3.84 15.43 2.79
CA ILE A 164 2.53 16.10 2.72
C ILE A 164 2.23 17.03 3.89
N ASN A 165 2.91 16.87 5.03
CA ASN A 165 2.73 17.69 6.24
C ASN A 165 3.83 18.76 6.42
N LYS A 166 4.67 18.99 5.41
CA LYS A 166 5.60 20.13 5.35
C LYS A 166 4.94 21.35 4.72
#